data_AF-R0JYD1-F1
#
_entry.id   AF-R0JYD1-F1
#
_cell.length_a   1.000
_cell.length_b   1.000
_cell.length_c   1.000
_cell.angle_alpha   90.00
_cell.angle_beta   90.00
_cell.angle_gamma   90.00
#
_symmetry.space_group_name_H-M   'P 1'
#
loop_
_entity.id
_entity.type
_entity.pdbx_description
1 polymer ?
#
loop_
_entity_poly.entity_id
_entity_poly.type
_entity_poly.pdbx_seq_one_letter_code
_entity_poly.pdbx_strand_id
1 'polypeptide(L)'
;MFVAWKKQGIVLFSFDGAQQRVYRHETVPSANLLSQQDLSKGTASLKLKSSEAEDGNYSCEVTELNREGETKVDLRTVTGRQFDFMESVVISVLLFLIVVFYWAQIGVIALKCETVHKNKTYVAVGCAIFTVLAVIAVVLFIQVLVDVTRKGYILIGLQSFGFVVALVGFALCISGSRMKDHQTPRVSLKLINLG
;
A
#
# COMPACT_ATOMS: atom_id res chain seq x y z
N MET A 1 4.11 36.44 -32.71
CA MET A 1 3.62 35.22 -32.03
C MET A 1 2.64 35.66 -30.96
N PHE A 2 1.49 35.02 -30.91
CA PHE A 2 0.43 35.29 -29.94
C PHE A 2 0.01 33.96 -29.30
N VAL A 3 -0.23 33.97 -27.99
CA VAL A 3 -0.68 32.80 -27.24
C VAL A 3 -1.90 33.22 -26.43
N ALA A 4 -2.98 32.45 -26.49
CA ALA A 4 -4.16 32.64 -25.68
C ALA A 4 -4.59 31.33 -25.02
N TRP A 5 -4.82 31.39 -23.72
CA TRP A 5 -5.42 30.31 -22.95
C TRP A 5 -6.87 30.67 -22.64
N LYS A 6 -7.77 29.77 -23.02
CA LYS A 6 -9.22 29.92 -22.90
C LYS A 6 -9.79 28.82 -22.02
N LYS A 7 -10.82 29.12 -21.24
CA LYS A 7 -11.67 28.14 -20.57
C LYS A 7 -13.11 28.43 -20.97
N GLN A 8 -13.82 27.43 -21.51
CA GLN A 8 -15.21 27.58 -21.96
C GLN A 8 -15.43 28.79 -22.91
N GLY A 9 -14.41 29.14 -23.72
CA GLY A 9 -14.46 30.28 -24.64
C GLY A 9 -14.03 31.63 -24.05
N ILE A 10 -13.86 31.76 -22.73
CA ILE A 10 -13.38 32.98 -22.07
C ILE A 10 -11.84 32.96 -22.03
N VAL A 11 -11.20 34.04 -22.47
CA VAL A 11 -9.74 34.19 -22.42
C VAL A 11 -9.29 34.45 -20.99
N LEU A 12 -8.57 33.50 -20.41
CA LEU A 12 -8.03 33.59 -19.05
C LEU A 12 -6.66 34.27 -19.02
N PHE A 13 -5.85 34.02 -20.04
CA PHE A 13 -4.50 34.55 -20.16
C PHE A 13 -4.17 34.74 -21.63
N SER A 14 -3.51 35.84 -21.99
CA SER A 14 -2.90 35.98 -23.32
C SER A 14 -1.56 36.70 -23.28
N PHE A 15 -0.72 36.34 -24.24
CA PHE A 15 0.60 36.94 -24.44
C PHE A 15 0.75 37.38 -25.89
N ASP A 16 0.99 38.67 -26.08
CA ASP A 16 1.35 39.26 -27.35
C ASP A 16 2.87 39.48 -27.39
N GLY A 17 3.56 38.65 -28.19
CA GLY A 17 5.00 38.75 -28.37
C GLY A 17 5.45 39.96 -29.20
N ALA A 18 4.57 40.58 -29.98
CA ALA A 18 4.90 41.78 -30.75
C ALA A 18 4.93 43.02 -29.85
N GLN A 19 3.97 43.12 -28.93
CA GLN A 19 3.87 44.24 -27.98
C GLN A 19 4.54 43.94 -26.63
N GLN A 20 5.01 42.70 -26.41
CA GLN A 20 5.48 42.20 -25.12
C GLN A 20 4.45 42.42 -24.00
N ARG A 21 3.16 42.25 -24.32
CA ARG A 21 2.05 42.49 -23.40
C ARG A 21 1.46 41.18 -22.92
N VAL A 22 1.13 41.15 -21.63
CA VAL A 22 0.48 40.03 -20.98
C VAL A 22 -0.86 40.49 -20.45
N TYR A 23 -1.92 39.79 -20.84
CA TYR A 23 -3.26 39.94 -20.28
C TYR A 23 -3.53 38.79 -19.31
N ARG A 24 -4.16 39.12 -18.17
CA ARG A 24 -4.59 38.17 -17.15
C ARG A 24 -6.02 38.49 -16.76
N HIS A 25 -6.86 37.48 -16.74
CA HIS A 25 -8.23 37.61 -16.27
C HIS A 25 -8.26 37.74 -14.74
N GLU A 26 -9.24 38.47 -14.20
CA GLU A 26 -9.35 38.77 -12.76
C GLU A 26 -9.47 37.52 -11.88
N THR A 27 -10.00 36.42 -12.44
CA THR A 27 -10.15 35.13 -11.75
C THR A 27 -8.84 34.36 -11.61
N VAL A 28 -7.82 34.67 -12.42
CA VAL A 28 -6.53 33.97 -12.45
C VAL A 28 -5.34 34.94 -12.45
N PRO A 29 -5.22 35.82 -11.43
CA PRO A 29 -4.17 36.83 -11.39
C PRO A 29 -2.75 36.23 -11.35
N SER A 30 -2.59 34.99 -10.88
CA SER A 30 -1.30 34.30 -10.85
C SER A 30 -0.84 33.71 -12.20
N ALA A 31 -1.72 33.74 -13.21
CA ALA A 31 -1.46 33.10 -14.51
C ALA A 31 -0.23 33.70 -15.21
N ASN A 32 0.70 32.83 -15.59
CA ASN A 32 1.88 33.17 -16.37
C ASN A 32 2.32 32.00 -17.25
N LEU A 33 3.07 32.29 -18.31
CA LEU A 33 3.78 31.25 -19.05
C LEU A 33 4.86 30.63 -18.16
N LEU A 34 5.02 29.32 -18.27
CA LEU A 34 6.08 28.60 -17.55
C LEU A 34 7.47 29.13 -17.94
N SER A 35 7.66 29.41 -19.23
CA SER A 35 8.89 29.91 -19.82
C SER A 35 8.57 30.59 -21.15
N GLN A 36 9.02 31.82 -21.34
CA GLN A 36 8.88 32.53 -22.62
C GLN A 36 9.89 32.04 -23.66
N GLN A 37 11.04 31.50 -23.23
CA GLN A 37 12.07 30.99 -24.15
C GLN A 37 11.60 29.72 -24.86
N ASP A 38 10.80 28.89 -24.18
CA ASP A 38 10.31 27.64 -24.73
C ASP A 38 9.18 27.82 -25.76
N LEU A 39 8.64 29.04 -25.90
CA LEU A 39 7.76 29.41 -27.00
C LEU A 39 8.43 29.18 -28.36
N SER A 40 9.74 29.49 -28.46
CA SER A 40 10.53 29.23 -29.68
C SER A 40 10.69 27.73 -30.00
N LYS A 41 10.48 26.87 -28.99
CA LYS A 41 10.50 25.41 -29.11
C LYS A 41 9.11 24.82 -29.33
N GLY A 42 8.07 25.67 -29.40
CA GLY A 42 6.67 25.25 -29.56
C GLY A 42 5.95 24.92 -28.24
N THR A 43 6.53 25.22 -27.08
CA THR A 43 5.92 24.92 -25.78
C THR A 43 5.29 26.18 -25.18
N ALA A 44 3.96 26.17 -25.03
CA ALA A 44 3.18 27.29 -24.51
C ALA A 44 2.49 26.97 -23.16
N SER A 45 3.18 26.28 -22.26
CA SER A 45 2.62 25.81 -20.99
C SER A 45 2.22 26.96 -20.05
N LEU A 46 1.02 26.86 -19.48
CA LEU A 46 0.48 27.81 -18.51
C LEU A 46 0.80 27.36 -17.08
N LYS A 47 1.25 28.29 -16.25
CA LYS A 47 1.45 28.15 -14.82
C LYS A 47 0.41 28.97 -14.08
N LEU A 48 -0.30 28.34 -13.16
CA LEU A 48 -1.35 28.94 -12.35
C LEU A 48 -1.36 28.32 -10.95
N LYS A 49 -1.83 29.09 -9.98
CA LYS A 49 -1.92 28.65 -8.58
C LYS A 49 -3.05 27.63 -8.43
N SER A 50 -2.84 26.61 -7.60
CA SER A 50 -3.84 25.53 -7.41
C SER A 50 -5.19 26.02 -6.88
N SER A 51 -5.24 27.17 -6.18
CA SER A 51 -6.48 27.77 -5.68
C SER A 51 -7.30 28.49 -6.75
N GLU A 52 -6.66 28.86 -7.87
CA GLU A 52 -7.27 29.55 -9.02
C GLU A 52 -7.51 28.57 -10.19
N ALA A 53 -6.99 27.35 -10.06
CA ALA A 53 -7.06 26.28 -11.04
C ALA A 53 -8.34 25.48 -10.84
N GLU A 54 -9.40 25.90 -11.51
CA GLU A 54 -10.67 25.19 -11.51
C GLU A 54 -10.71 24.06 -12.54
N ASP A 55 -11.34 22.94 -12.19
CA ASP A 55 -11.49 21.82 -13.10
C ASP A 55 -12.27 22.19 -14.39
N GLY A 56 -11.90 21.53 -15.49
CA GLY A 56 -12.60 21.60 -16.76
C GLY A 56 -11.68 21.72 -17.98
N ASN A 57 -12.30 22.03 -19.12
CA ASN A 57 -11.63 22.06 -20.41
C ASN A 57 -10.96 23.41 -20.66
N TYR A 58 -9.63 23.38 -20.73
CA TYR A 58 -8.79 24.49 -21.16
C TYR A 58 -8.43 24.30 -22.63
N SER A 59 -8.40 25.40 -23.38
CA SER A 59 -7.94 25.44 -24.76
C SER A 59 -6.76 26.40 -24.87
N CYS A 60 -5.68 25.97 -25.50
CA CYS A 60 -4.52 26.78 -25.81
C CYS A 60 -4.51 27.04 -27.31
N GLU A 61 -4.54 28.31 -27.67
CA GLU A 61 -4.48 28.81 -29.04
C GLU A 61 -3.13 29.52 -29.24
N VAL A 62 -2.40 29.11 -30.26
CA VAL A 62 -1.11 29.69 -30.62
C VAL A 62 -1.18 30.16 -32.06
N THR A 63 -0.87 31.43 -32.27
CA THR A 63 -0.79 32.05 -33.59
C THR A 63 0.64 32.48 -33.86
N GLU A 64 1.24 31.90 -34.89
CA GLU A 64 2.56 32.25 -35.40
C GLU A 64 2.44 32.73 -36.84
N LEU A 65 2.53 34.05 -37.05
CA LEU A 65 2.33 34.68 -38.35
C LEU A 65 0.93 34.33 -38.91
N ASN A 66 0.87 33.43 -39.90
CA ASN A 66 -0.36 32.95 -40.54
C ASN A 66 -0.73 31.51 -40.16
N ARG A 67 0.03 30.87 -39.26
CA ARG A 67 -0.27 29.52 -38.77
C ARG A 67 -0.98 29.63 -37.44
N GLU A 68 -2.11 28.96 -37.32
CA GLU A 68 -2.91 28.87 -36.10
C GLU A 68 -2.97 27.41 -35.65
N GLY A 69 -2.84 27.19 -34.35
CA GLY A 69 -2.98 25.89 -33.73
C GLY A 69 -3.78 25.99 -32.44
N GLU A 70 -4.77 25.11 -32.28
CA GLU A 70 -5.55 24.97 -31.05
C GLU A 70 -5.32 23.57 -30.45
N THR A 71 -5.07 23.50 -29.14
CA THR A 71 -5.02 22.25 -28.39
C THR A 71 -5.88 22.32 -27.14
N LYS A 72 -6.62 21.25 -26.85
CA LYS A 72 -7.55 21.17 -25.71
C LYS A 72 -6.98 20.23 -24.65
N VAL A 73 -7.01 20.68 -23.40
CA VAL A 73 -6.51 19.97 -22.23
C VAL A 73 -7.60 19.97 -21.17
N ASP A 74 -8.01 18.79 -20.70
CA ASP A 74 -8.92 18.67 -19.56
C ASP A 74 -8.10 18.70 -18.27
N LEU A 75 -8.33 19.73 -17.45
CA LEU A 75 -7.74 19.82 -16.12
C LEU A 75 -8.68 19.12 -15.14
N ARG A 76 -8.21 18.00 -14.58
CA ARG A 76 -8.86 17.33 -13.45
C ARG A 76 -7.97 17.42 -12.23
N THR A 77 -8.47 18.12 -11.22
CA THR A 77 -7.98 17.95 -9.86
C THR A 77 -8.37 16.54 -9.45
N VAL A 78 -7.38 15.66 -9.43
CA VAL A 78 -7.51 14.39 -8.74
C VAL A 78 -7.56 14.73 -7.25
N THR A 79 -8.74 15.08 -6.77
CA THR A 79 -9.13 14.83 -5.38
C THR A 79 -9.15 13.32 -5.25
N GLY A 80 -7.96 12.74 -5.18
CA GLY A 80 -7.78 11.39 -4.75
C GLY A 80 -8.45 11.36 -3.40
N ARG A 81 -9.62 10.72 -3.34
CA ARG A 81 -10.23 10.30 -2.10
C ARG A 81 -9.10 9.53 -1.42
N GLN A 82 -8.37 10.18 -0.51
CA GLN A 82 -7.43 9.52 0.36
C GLN A 82 -8.29 8.44 0.98
N PHE A 83 -8.07 7.21 0.55
CA PHE A 83 -8.72 6.00 1.04
C PHE A 83 -9.09 6.24 2.48
N ASP A 84 -10.39 6.29 2.79
CA ASP A 84 -10.89 6.73 4.08
C ASP A 84 -10.06 6.04 5.16
N PHE A 85 -9.18 6.79 5.83
CA PHE A 85 -8.20 6.22 6.74
C PHE A 85 -8.89 5.37 7.81
N MET A 86 -10.15 5.72 8.13
CA MET A 86 -11.02 4.98 9.02
C MET A 86 -11.33 3.57 8.52
N GLU A 87 -11.58 3.37 7.23
CA GLU A 87 -11.87 2.04 6.67
C GLU A 87 -10.62 1.13 6.73
N SER A 88 -9.45 1.69 6.43
CA SER A 88 -8.16 0.97 6.53
C SER A 88 -7.81 0.63 7.97
N VAL A 89 -8.03 1.55 8.93
CA VAL A 89 -7.82 1.30 10.37
C VAL A 89 -8.78 0.24 10.89
N VAL A 90 -10.05 0.27 10.50
CA VAL A 90 -11.06 -0.73 10.89
C VAL A 90 -10.67 -2.12 10.38
N ILE A 91 -10.25 -2.23 9.11
CA ILE A 91 -9.80 -3.51 8.54
C ILE A 91 -8.55 -4.01 9.28
N SER A 92 -7.61 -3.13 9.59
CA SER A 92 -6.38 -3.49 10.32
C SER A 92 -6.69 -4.02 11.74
N VAL A 93 -7.55 -3.33 12.49
CA VAL A 93 -7.98 -3.76 13.83
C VAL A 93 -8.73 -5.09 13.76
N LEU A 94 -9.63 -5.26 12.78
CA LEU A 94 -10.39 -6.49 12.60
C LEU A 94 -9.47 -7.70 12.31
N LEU A 95 -8.48 -7.53 11.43
CA LEU A 95 -7.47 -8.56 11.15
C LEU A 95 -6.66 -8.92 12.40
N PHE A 96 -6.27 -7.92 13.19
CA PHE A 96 -5.53 -8.16 14.44
C PHE A 96 -6.36 -8.96 15.44
N LEU A 97 -7.66 -8.63 15.60
CA LEU A 97 -8.57 -9.36 16.48
C LEU A 97 -8.71 -10.82 16.04
N ILE A 98 -8.87 -11.10 14.74
CA ILE A 98 -8.98 -12.47 14.22
C ILE A 98 -7.72 -13.29 14.57
N VAL A 99 -6.53 -12.71 14.41
CA VAL A 99 -5.27 -13.37 14.76
C VAL A 99 -5.22 -13.67 16.26
N VAL A 100 -5.56 -12.70 17.13
CA VAL A 100 -5.61 -12.91 18.58
C VAL A 100 -6.60 -14.01 18.98
N PHE A 101 -7.81 -14.01 18.40
CA PHE A 101 -8.78 -15.07 18.64
C PHE A 101 -8.28 -16.45 18.19
N TYR A 102 -7.56 -16.52 17.07
CA TYR A 102 -6.93 -17.75 16.61
C TYR A 102 -5.85 -18.26 17.58
N TRP A 103 -4.99 -17.37 18.10
CA TRP A 103 -4.02 -17.72 19.14
C TRP A 103 -4.68 -18.18 20.43
N ALA A 104 -5.77 -17.55 20.85
CA ALA A 104 -6.54 -17.95 22.03
C ALA A 104 -7.15 -19.35 21.84
N GLN A 105 -7.71 -19.65 20.67
CA GLN A 105 -8.24 -20.97 20.32
C GLN A 105 -7.15 -22.04 20.39
N ILE A 106 -5.98 -21.80 19.79
CA ILE A 106 -4.83 -22.70 19.89
C ILE A 106 -4.37 -22.86 21.34
N GLY A 107 -4.31 -21.76 22.11
CA GLY A 107 -3.93 -21.78 23.51
C GLY A 107 -4.87 -22.64 24.36
N VAL A 108 -6.19 -22.52 24.14
CA VAL A 108 -7.20 -23.35 24.84
C VAL A 108 -7.08 -24.82 24.44
N ILE A 109 -6.86 -25.12 23.15
CA ILE A 109 -6.67 -26.51 22.67
C ILE A 109 -5.38 -27.10 23.24
N ALA A 110 -4.29 -26.33 23.28
CA ALA A 110 -3.01 -26.74 23.86
C ALA A 110 -3.11 -26.94 25.38
N LEU A 111 -3.80 -26.04 26.10
CA LEU A 111 -4.04 -26.16 27.54
C LEU A 111 -4.92 -27.36 27.87
N LYS A 112 -5.89 -27.69 27.00
CA LYS A 112 -6.71 -28.89 27.12
C LYS A 112 -5.93 -30.17 26.80
N CYS A 113 -4.85 -30.09 26.01
CA CYS A 113 -3.86 -31.15 25.85
C CYS A 113 -2.87 -31.25 27.02
N GLU A 114 -2.64 -30.15 27.76
CA GLU A 114 -1.73 -30.10 28.92
C GLU A 114 -2.28 -30.85 30.14
N THR A 115 -3.60 -31.04 30.27
CA THR A 115 -4.17 -31.83 31.38
C THR A 115 -3.75 -33.31 31.37
N VAL A 116 -2.99 -33.77 30.37
CA VAL A 116 -2.59 -35.18 30.21
C VAL A 116 -1.08 -35.43 30.15
N HIS A 117 -0.20 -34.45 29.89
CA HIS A 117 1.24 -34.77 29.72
C HIS A 117 2.22 -33.77 30.36
N LYS A 118 3.01 -34.31 31.31
CA LYS A 118 4.11 -33.65 32.04
C LYS A 118 5.35 -33.48 31.14
N ASN A 119 5.48 -32.37 30.41
CA ASN A 119 6.77 -31.94 29.83
C ASN A 119 6.72 -30.48 29.37
N LYS A 120 6.88 -29.56 30.33
CA LYS A 120 6.63 -28.11 30.20
C LYS A 120 7.62 -27.31 29.34
N THR A 121 8.66 -27.96 28.80
CA THR A 121 9.79 -27.26 28.14
C THR A 121 9.48 -26.84 26.69
N TYR A 122 8.74 -27.66 25.94
CA TYR A 122 8.49 -27.37 24.51
C TYR A 122 7.48 -26.24 24.29
N VAL A 123 6.51 -26.11 25.19
CA VAL A 123 5.51 -25.02 25.16
C VAL A 123 6.17 -23.67 25.46
N ALA A 124 7.04 -23.63 26.47
CA ALA A 124 7.78 -22.42 26.83
C ALA A 124 8.69 -21.93 25.70
N VAL A 125 9.39 -22.86 25.02
CA VAL A 125 10.25 -22.53 23.87
C VAL A 125 9.42 -22.04 22.68
N GLY A 126 8.27 -22.66 22.41
CA GLY A 126 7.33 -22.20 21.37
C GLY A 126 6.82 -20.77 21.62
N CYS A 127 6.44 -20.46 22.86
CA CYS A 127 6.02 -19.11 23.24
C CYS A 127 7.16 -18.07 23.17
N ALA A 128 8.39 -18.44 23.51
CA ALA A 128 9.55 -17.55 23.40
C ALA A 128 9.88 -17.22 21.93
N ILE A 129 9.86 -18.21 21.03
CA ILE A 129 10.09 -17.98 19.60
C ILE A 129 8.97 -17.12 19.00
N PHE A 130 7.73 -17.37 19.41
CA PHE A 130 6.59 -16.60 18.95
C PHE A 130 6.65 -15.12 19.38
N THR A 131 7.05 -14.85 20.63
CA THR A 131 7.21 -13.46 21.11
C THR A 131 8.30 -12.72 20.37
N VAL A 132 9.43 -13.37 20.05
CA VAL A 132 10.49 -12.78 19.23
C VAL A 132 9.98 -12.46 17.81
N LEU A 133 9.23 -13.36 17.18
CA LEU A 133 8.64 -13.14 15.86
C LEU A 133 7.60 -12.01 15.87
N ALA A 134 6.79 -11.91 16.93
CA ALA A 134 5.82 -10.82 17.09
C ALA A 134 6.52 -9.45 17.25
N VAL A 135 7.61 -9.38 18.02
CA VAL A 135 8.40 -8.15 18.17
C VAL A 135 9.04 -7.74 16.84
N ILE A 136 9.62 -8.68 16.09
CA ILE A 136 10.17 -8.41 14.75
C ILE A 136 9.08 -7.91 13.80
N ALA A 137 7.89 -8.53 13.82
CA ALA A 137 6.76 -8.09 13.00
C ALA A 137 6.31 -6.66 13.34
N VAL A 138 6.26 -6.30 14.63
CA VAL A 138 5.91 -4.94 15.08
C VAL A 138 6.97 -3.92 14.67
N VAL A 139 8.26 -4.24 14.83
CA VAL A 139 9.36 -3.34 14.42
C VAL A 139 9.35 -3.12 12.91
N LEU A 140 9.18 -4.18 12.12
CA LEU A 140 9.04 -4.08 10.67
C LEU A 140 7.76 -3.33 10.27
N PHE A 141 6.66 -3.52 10.99
CA PHE A 141 5.41 -2.79 10.75
C PHE A 141 5.57 -1.29 10.99
N ILE A 142 6.28 -0.89 12.04
CA ILE A 142 6.57 0.53 12.33
C ILE A 142 7.48 1.13 11.25
N GLN A 143 8.51 0.40 10.80
CA GLN A 143 9.39 0.84 9.71
C GLN A 143 8.62 0.97 8.37
N VAL A 144 7.75 0.00 8.08
CA VAL A 144 6.91 0.00 6.88
C VAL A 144 5.85 1.11 6.94
N LEU A 145 5.28 1.43 8.11
CA LEU A 145 4.31 2.52 8.27
C LEU A 145 4.92 3.89 7.89
N VAL A 146 6.22 4.10 8.13
CA VAL A 146 6.94 5.32 7.73
C VAL A 146 7.22 5.35 6.21
N ASP A 147 7.35 4.19 5.57
CA ASP A 147 7.67 4.05 4.13
C ASP A 147 6.41 3.97 3.23
N VAL A 148 5.24 3.65 3.80
CA VAL A 148 3.94 3.47 3.12
C VAL A 148 3.32 4.81 2.71
N THR A 149 3.94 5.51 1.78
CA THR A 149 3.28 6.60 1.03
C THR A 149 2.96 6.20 -0.43
N ARG A 150 3.32 4.99 -0.91
CA ARG A 150 2.87 4.61 -2.28
C ARG A 150 2.73 3.13 -2.67
N LYS A 151 3.40 2.16 -2.03
CA LYS A 151 3.47 0.78 -2.58
C LYS A 151 3.37 -0.40 -1.60
N GLY A 152 3.17 -0.19 -0.29
CA GLY A 152 3.36 -1.25 0.71
C GLY A 152 2.26 -2.33 0.85
N TYR A 153 1.06 -2.12 0.31
CA TYR A 153 -0.06 -3.05 0.52
C TYR A 153 0.13 -4.44 -0.12
N ILE A 154 0.80 -4.51 -1.28
CA ILE A 154 1.06 -5.78 -1.97
C ILE A 154 2.06 -6.64 -1.18
N LEU A 155 3.02 -5.99 -0.50
CA LEU A 155 4.04 -6.66 0.29
C LEU A 155 3.46 -7.19 1.61
N ILE A 156 2.52 -6.46 2.21
CA ILE A 156 1.78 -6.89 3.42
C ILE A 156 0.98 -8.16 3.16
N GLY A 157 0.29 -8.23 2.01
CA GLY A 157 -0.44 -9.43 1.59
C GLY A 157 0.49 -10.65 1.46
N LEU A 158 1.64 -10.48 0.79
CA LEU A 158 2.58 -11.57 0.55
C LEU A 158 3.30 -12.04 1.83
N GLN A 159 3.65 -11.12 2.73
CA GLN A 159 4.29 -11.44 4.01
C GLN A 159 3.33 -12.15 4.97
N SER A 160 2.07 -11.70 5.02
CA SER A 160 1.03 -12.34 5.86
C SER A 160 0.72 -13.76 5.42
N PHE A 161 0.71 -14.02 4.10
CA PHE A 161 0.54 -15.35 3.55
C PHE A 161 1.70 -16.28 3.92
N GLY A 162 2.95 -15.78 3.85
CA GLY A 162 4.14 -16.53 4.26
C GLY A 162 4.09 -16.97 5.73
N PHE A 163 3.58 -16.10 6.61
CA PHE A 163 3.43 -16.42 8.03
C PHE A 163 2.37 -17.49 8.31
N VAL A 164 1.23 -17.43 7.61
CA VAL A 164 0.17 -18.45 7.73
C VAL A 164 0.65 -19.80 7.21
N VAL A 165 1.36 -19.84 6.08
CA VAL A 165 1.92 -21.09 5.53
C VAL A 165 2.94 -21.70 6.48
N ALA A 166 3.79 -20.90 7.12
CA ALA A 166 4.76 -21.38 8.11
C ALA A 166 4.08 -21.98 9.35
N LEU A 167 3.01 -21.34 9.86
CA LEU A 167 2.26 -21.83 11.01
C LEU A 167 1.51 -23.14 10.71
N VAL A 168 0.87 -23.23 9.54
CA VAL A 168 0.19 -24.47 9.11
C VAL A 168 1.22 -25.58 8.91
N GLY A 169 2.37 -25.27 8.29
CA GLY A 169 3.48 -26.21 8.14
C GLY A 169 3.99 -26.73 9.48
N PHE A 170 4.20 -25.85 10.46
CA PHE A 170 4.66 -26.23 11.79
C PHE A 170 3.63 -27.11 12.52
N ALA A 171 2.33 -26.78 12.43
CA ALA A 171 1.26 -27.59 12.99
C ALA A 171 1.16 -28.99 12.35
N LEU A 172 1.34 -29.08 11.02
CA LEU A 172 1.39 -30.34 10.30
C LEU A 172 2.62 -31.18 10.67
N CYS A 173 3.79 -30.56 10.83
CA CYS A 173 5.00 -31.26 11.28
C CYS A 173 4.84 -31.88 12.67
N ILE A 174 4.20 -31.17 13.61
CA ILE A 174 3.90 -31.69 14.95
C ILE A 174 2.87 -32.83 14.89
N SER A 175 1.86 -32.71 14.02
CA SER A 175 0.82 -33.74 13.87
C SER A 175 1.35 -35.01 13.19
N GLY A 176 2.24 -34.87 12.21
CA GLY A 176 2.86 -36.01 11.51
C GLY A 176 3.88 -36.78 12.36
N SER A 177 4.61 -36.08 13.24
CA SER A 177 5.56 -36.73 14.17
C SER A 177 4.84 -37.53 15.27
N ARG A 178 3.59 -37.17 15.63
CA ARG A 178 2.72 -37.95 16.52
C ARG A 178 2.23 -39.28 15.95
N MET A 179 2.19 -39.46 14.62
CA MET A 179 1.72 -40.72 14.02
C MET A 179 2.77 -41.84 14.06
N LYS A 180 4.06 -41.52 14.24
CA LYS A 180 5.14 -42.51 14.16
C LYS A 180 5.38 -43.29 15.46
N ASP A 181 4.86 -42.79 16.59
CA ASP A 181 5.04 -43.41 17.91
C ASP A 181 3.97 -44.47 18.27
N HIS A 182 2.98 -44.72 17.41
CA HIS A 182 1.96 -45.75 17.68
C HIS A 182 2.27 -47.14 17.08
N GLN A 183 3.45 -47.35 16.49
CA GLN A 183 3.92 -48.67 16.11
C GLN A 183 4.60 -49.34 17.33
N THR A 184 3.82 -50.10 18.10
CA THR A 184 4.27 -50.90 19.26
C THR A 184 5.49 -51.78 18.95
N PRO A 185 6.56 -51.79 19.77
CA PRO A 185 7.61 -52.80 19.69
C PRO A 185 7.08 -54.14 20.25
N ARG A 186 6.94 -55.17 19.40
CA ARG A 186 6.81 -56.56 19.88
C ARG A 186 8.13 -56.97 20.52
N VAL A 187 8.19 -56.95 21.86
CA VAL A 187 9.25 -57.64 22.60
C VAL A 187 8.95 -59.15 22.53
N SER A 188 9.77 -59.89 21.79
CA SER A 188 9.70 -61.34 21.73
C SER A 188 10.39 -61.94 22.95
N LEU A 189 9.62 -62.36 23.94
CA LEU A 189 10.11 -63.15 25.08
C LEU A 189 10.40 -64.58 24.61
N LYS A 190 11.69 -64.94 24.47
CA LYS A 190 12.12 -66.34 24.38
C LYS A 190 12.29 -66.90 25.78
N LEU A 191 11.38 -67.81 26.16
CA LEU A 191 11.57 -68.72 27.29
C LEU A 191 12.70 -69.70 26.95
N ILE A 192 13.79 -69.66 27.70
CA ILE A 192 14.86 -70.66 27.65
C ILE A 192 14.53 -71.67 28.75
N ASN A 193 14.21 -72.91 28.37
CA ASN A 193 14.00 -74.02 29.28
C ASN A 193 15.37 -74.63 29.63
N LEU A 194 15.68 -74.71 30.92
CA LEU A 194 16.84 -75.41 31.46
C LEU A 194 16.33 -76.73 32.07
N GLY A 195 16.32 -77.76 31.23
CA GLY A 195 16.08 -79.16 31.57
C GLY A 195 16.86 -80.03 30.61
#